data_AF-A0A1F6XIC3-F1
#
_entry.id   AF-A0A1F6XIC3-F1
#
_cell.length_a   1.000
_cell.length_b   1.000
_cell.length_c   1.000
_cell.angle_alpha   90.00
_cell.angle_beta   90.00
_cell.angle_gamma   90.00
#
_symmetry.space_group_name_H-M   'P 1'
#
loop_
_entity.id
_entity.type
_entity.pdbx_description
1 polymer ?
#
loop_
_entity_poly.entity_id
_entity_poly.type
_entity_poly.pdbx_seq_one_letter_code
_entity_poly.pdbx_strand_id
1 'polypeptide(L)' 'MFEFIFKIWYLIAILPFLIFLEGNDKLSDFLKKKNIYSDWDWYYGLLAILVILLVILLIMGYR' A
#
# COMPACT_ATOMS: atom_id res chain seq x y z
N MET A 1 -17.95 23.17 -0.45
CA MET A 1 -18.40 21.76 -0.63
C MET A 1 -17.40 20.93 -1.42
N PHE A 2 -16.97 21.37 -2.61
CA PHE A 2 -16.07 20.61 -3.46
C PHE A 2 -14.70 20.30 -2.81
N GLU A 3 -14.07 21.27 -2.14
CA GLU A 3 -12.81 21.06 -1.40
C GLU A 3 -12.91 20.00 -0.29
N PHE A 4 -14.07 19.91 0.37
CA PHE A 4 -14.27 18.96 1.47
C PHE A 4 -14.37 17.53 0.93
N ILE A 5 -15.09 17.34 -0.17
CA ILE A 5 -15.17 16.07 -0.89
C ILE A 5 -13.79 15.68 -1.43
N PHE A 6 -13.03 16.64 -1.96
CA PHE A 6 -11.69 16.40 -2.49
C PHE A 6 -10.70 15.94 -1.40
N LYS A 7 -10.74 16.56 -0.22
CA LYS A 7 -9.90 16.13 0.93
C LYS A 7 -10.26 14.72 1.42
N ILE A 8 -11.54 14.37 1.44
CA ILE A 8 -11.99 13.02 1.81
C ILE A 8 -11.48 11.99 0.78
N TRP A 9 -11.61 12.29 -0.50
CA TRP A 9 -11.09 11.43 -1.57
C TRP A 9 -9.57 11.28 -1.53
N TYR A 10 -8.85 12.38 -1.28
CA TYR A 10 -7.40 12.35 -1.09
C TYR A 10 -7.01 11.46 0.09
N LEU A 11 -7.73 11.57 1.22
CA LEU A 11 -7.50 10.73 2.39
C LEU A 11 -7.76 9.25 2.07
N ILE A 12 -8.89 8.94 1.43
CA ILE A 12 -9.22 7.56 1.04
C ILE A 12 -8.20 6.99 0.05
N ALA A 13 -7.69 7.80 -0.88
CA ALA A 13 -6.74 7.35 -1.88
C ALA A 13 -5.32 7.19 -1.33
N ILE A 14 -4.82 8.13 -0.52
CA ILE A 14 -3.40 8.22 -0.14
C ILE A 14 -3.11 7.61 1.23
N LEU A 15 -4.05 7.68 2.16
CA LEU A 15 -3.88 7.09 3.49
C LEU A 15 -3.57 5.58 3.43
N PRO A 16 -4.21 4.77 2.56
CA PRO A 16 -3.85 3.36 2.43
C PRO A 16 -2.40 3.15 1.96
N PHE A 17 -1.89 3.98 1.04
CA PHE A 17 -0.50 3.89 0.59
C PHE A 17 0.48 4.29 1.70
N LEU A 18 0.17 5.33 2.48
CA LEU A 18 1.00 5.74 3.61
C LEU A 18 1.04 4.66 4.70
N ILE A 19 -0.12 4.10 5.06
CA ILE A 19 -0.22 2.98 6.00
C ILE A 19 0.53 1.76 5.46
N PHE A 20 0.47 1.53 4.14
CA PHE A 20 1.16 0.41 3.51
C PHE A 20 2.68 0.57 3.54
N LEU A 21 3.22 1.76 3.26
CA LEU A 21 4.65 2.04 3.33
C LEU A 21 5.19 1.80 4.74
N GLU A 22 4.55 2.41 5.75
CA GLU A 22 4.99 2.26 7.14
C GLU A 22 4.73 0.84 7.69
N GLY A 23 3.67 0.20 7.21
CA GLY A 23 3.35 -1.20 7.51
C GLY A 23 4.37 -2.17 6.90
N ASN A 24 4.84 -1.91 5.68
CA ASN A 24 5.82 -2.74 4.99
C ASN A 24 7.19 -2.72 5.68
N ASP A 25 7.61 -1.56 6.21
CA ASP A 25 8.86 -1.46 6.98
C ASP A 25 8.77 -2.28 8.28
N LYS A 26 7.66 -2.14 9.03
CA LYS A 26 7.42 -2.94 10.24
C LYS A 26 7.28 -4.44 9.93
N LEU A 27 6.68 -4.79 8.80
CA LEU A 27 6.56 -6.18 8.34
C LEU A 27 7.93 -6.75 7.97
N SER A 28 8.76 -5.99 7.24
CA SER A 28 10.14 -6.37 6.88
C SER A 28 10.95 -6.63 8.14
N ASP A 29 10.91 -5.73 9.12
CA ASP A 29 11.59 -5.90 10.41
C ASP A 29 11.09 -7.14 11.17
N PHE A 30 9.78 -7.40 11.16
CA PHE A 30 9.21 -8.60 11.78
C PHE A 30 9.68 -9.89 11.09
N LEU A 31 9.67 -9.92 9.75
CA LEU A 31 10.07 -11.07 8.93
C LEU A 31 11.56 -11.37 9.07
N LYS A 32 12.40 -10.33 9.07
CA LYS A 32 13.84 -10.42 9.34
C LYS A 32 14.11 -10.92 10.76
N LYS A 33 13.41 -10.37 11.77
CA LYS A 33 13.53 -10.81 13.17
C LYS A 33 13.13 -12.28 13.37
N LYS A 34 12.15 -12.76 12.61
CA LYS A 34 11.72 -14.17 12.64
C LYS A 34 12.56 -15.09 11.76
N ASN A 35 13.54 -14.55 11.04
CA ASN A 35 14.40 -15.28 10.10
C ASN A 35 13.61 -16.04 9.01
N ILE A 36 12.41 -15.54 8.67
CA ILE A 36 11.52 -16.15 7.67
C ILE A 36 11.89 -15.63 6.27
N TYR A 37 12.14 -14.32 6.16
CA TYR A 37 12.62 -13.66 4.95
C TYR A 37 13.63 -12.58 5.34
N SER A 38 14.92 -12.89 5.19
CA SER A 38 16.00 -11.92 5.44
C SER A 38 16.05 -10.83 4.38
N ASP A 39 15.68 -11.16 3.15
CA ASP A 39 15.88 -10.31 1.97
C ASP A 39 14.58 -9.62 1.55
N TRP A 40 13.66 -9.38 2.50
CA TRP A 40 12.46 -8.60 2.23
C TRP A 40 12.83 -7.15 1.95
N ASP A 41 13.06 -6.86 0.67
CA ASP A 41 13.45 -5.56 0.14
C ASP A 41 12.24 -4.70 -0.26
N TRP A 42 12.51 -3.40 -0.39
CA TRP A 42 11.54 -2.39 -0.82
C TRP A 42 10.80 -2.78 -2.11
N TYR A 43 11.44 -3.57 -2.97
CA TYR A 43 10.89 -4.08 -4.23
C TYR A 43 9.64 -4.94 -4.02
N TYR A 44 9.62 -5.76 -2.96
CA TYR A 44 8.43 -6.56 -2.60
C TYR A 44 7.29 -5.70 -2.07
N GLY A 45 7.61 -4.61 -1.35
CA GLY A 45 6.64 -3.60 -0.95
C GLY A 45 6.03 -2.87 -2.15
N LEU A 46 6.86 -2.52 -3.14
CA LEU A 46 6.42 -1.90 -4.39
C LEU A 46 5.51 -2.83 -5.20
N LEU A 47 5.82 -4.13 -5.22
CA LEU A 47 5.03 -5.15 -5.89
C LEU A 47 3.66 -5.32 -5.23
N ALA A 48 3.61 -5.30 -3.89
CA ALA A 48 2.34 -5.34 -3.16
C ALA A 48 1.48 -4.08 -3.39
N ILE A 49 2.11 -2.89 -3.47
CA ILE A 49 1.44 -1.64 -3.90
C ILE A 49 0.83 -1.79 -5.29
N LEU A 50 1.59 -2.33 -6.26
CA LEU A 50 1.11 -2.56 -7.62
C LEU A 50 -0.08 -3.53 -7.65
N VAL A 51 -0.04 -4.59 -6.85
CA VAL A 51 -1.16 -5.56 -6.74
C VAL A 51 -2.41 -4.89 -6.16
N ILE A 52 -2.27 -4.08 -5.10
CA ILE A 52 -3.40 -3.33 -4.53
C ILE A 52 -4.00 -2.38 -5.57
N LEU A 53 -3.14 -1.66 -6.29
CA LEU A 53 -3.54 -0.72 -7.33
C LEU A 53 -4.27 -1.44 -8.48
N LEU A 54 -3.78 -2.61 -8.87
CA LEU A 54 -4.38 -3.47 -9.88
C LEU A 54 -5.74 -4.00 -9.45
N VAL A 55 -5.90 -4.41 -8.19
CA VAL A 55 -7.21 -4.81 -7.61
C VAL A 55 -8.19 -3.65 -7.61
N ILE A 56 -7.74 -2.44 -7.24
CA ILE A 56 -8.59 -1.23 -7.27
C ILE A 56 -9.06 -0.93 -8.69
N LEU A 57 -8.15 -0.97 -9.69
CA LEU A 57 -8.49 -0.75 -11.10
C LEU A 57 -9.49 -1.79 -11.62
N LEU A 58 -9.29 -3.06 -11.27
CA LEU A 58 -10.22 -4.15 -11.60
C LEU A 58 -11.61 -3.94 -11.00
N ILE A 59 -11.70 -3.54 -9.74
CA ILE A 59 -12.98 -3.27 -9.06
C ILE A 59 -13.69 -2.06 -9.66
N MET A 60 -12.93 -1.03 -10.07
CA MET A 60 -13.48 0.14 -10.76
C MET A 60 -13.95 -0.16 -12.19
N GLY A 61 -13.77 -1.39 -12.68
CA GLY A 61 -14.27 -1.81 -13.99
C GLY A 61 -13.46 -1.26 -15.16
N TYR A 62 -12.25 -0.76 -14.92
CA TYR A 62 -11.28 -0.49 -15.98
C TYR A 62 -10.84 -1.85 -16.54
N ARG A 63 -11.48 -2.28 -17.63
CA ARG A 63 -11.01 -3.38 -18.50
C ARG A 63 -9.90 -2.88 -19.41
#